data_AF-A0A354PD23-F1
#
_entry.id   AF-A0A354PD23-F1
#
_cell.length_a   1.000
_cell.length_b   1.000
_cell.length_c   1.000
_cell.angle_alpha   90.00
_cell.angle_beta   90.00
_cell.angle_gamma   90.00
#
_symmetry.space_group_name_H-M   'P 1'
#
loop_
_entity.id
_entity.type
_entity.pdbx_description
1 polymer ?
#
loop_
_entity_poly.entity_id
_entity_poly.type
_entity_poly.pdbx_seq_one_letter_code
_entity_poly.pdbx_strand_id
1 'polypeptide(L)'
;MTTYDRQQLAETILRDQAIAAVEQLVAEGLVPEKKLGRTQLKHLQQVARDRPDQVRPYARHQLEKIPTDKHKNHVGVDATVANFWQVVSGCVETSGNSDAWSLSQQAKAYFPAELNVLDQPLPNGASIEQRQQRNQLNKKKSEFLKDWDEWAVPAFFDFFCIEYLYRLKCRH
;
A
#
# COMPACT_ATOMS: atom_id res chain seq x y z
N MET A 1 -16.94 11.98 -0.72
CA MET A 1 -16.72 11.15 -1.92
C MET A 1 -17.85 10.13 -1.99
N THR A 2 -18.51 10.01 -3.15
CA THR A 2 -19.64 9.09 -3.31
C THR A 2 -19.16 7.66 -3.59
N THR A 3 -20.05 6.67 -3.48
CA THR A 3 -19.74 5.27 -3.87
C THR A 3 -19.38 5.16 -5.35
N TYR A 4 -20.01 5.97 -6.22
CA TYR A 4 -19.69 6.03 -7.64
C TYR A 4 -18.27 6.54 -7.88
N ASP A 5 -17.87 7.61 -7.20
CA ASP A 5 -16.50 8.15 -7.30
C ASP A 5 -15.47 7.09 -6.85
N ARG A 6 -15.76 6.36 -5.76
CA ARG A 6 -14.89 5.28 -5.26
C ARG A 6 -14.72 4.17 -6.28
N GLN A 7 -15.81 3.72 -6.90
CA GLN A 7 -15.75 2.68 -7.92
C GLN A 7 -14.96 3.13 -9.14
N GLN A 8 -15.20 4.36 -9.62
CA GLN A 8 -14.45 4.91 -10.74
C GLN A 8 -12.95 5.00 -10.44
N LEU A 9 -12.57 5.44 -9.24
CA LEU A 9 -11.16 5.48 -8.81
C LEU A 9 -10.54 4.08 -8.70
N ALA A 10 -11.30 3.11 -8.17
CA ALA A 10 -10.86 1.73 -8.08
C ALA A 10 -10.58 1.13 -9.46
N GLU A 11 -11.50 1.32 -10.42
CA GLU A 11 -11.42 0.77 -11.77
C GLU A 11 -10.47 1.54 -12.71
N THR A 12 -9.93 2.68 -12.28
CA THR A 12 -8.97 3.47 -13.05
C THR A 12 -7.64 3.54 -12.31
N ILE A 13 -7.45 4.56 -11.47
CA ILE A 13 -6.17 4.89 -10.85
C ILE A 13 -5.65 3.72 -10.02
N LEU A 14 -6.48 3.10 -9.17
CA LEU A 14 -5.98 2.02 -8.30
C LEU A 14 -5.63 0.76 -9.09
N ARG A 15 -6.46 0.40 -10.09
CA ARG A 15 -6.16 -0.72 -10.99
C ARG A 15 -4.86 -0.48 -11.75
N ASP A 16 -4.71 0.69 -12.37
CA ASP A 16 -3.55 0.98 -13.21
C ASP A 16 -2.26 1.02 -12.39
N GLN A 17 -2.31 1.54 -11.15
CA GLN A 17 -1.18 1.51 -10.21
C GLN A 17 -0.88 0.11 -9.70
N ALA A 18 -1.90 -0.72 -9.46
CA ALA A 18 -1.71 -2.12 -9.10
C ALA A 18 -1.02 -2.90 -10.23
N ILE A 19 -1.41 -2.65 -11.48
CA ILE A 19 -0.76 -3.23 -12.66
C ILE A 19 0.69 -2.77 -12.75
N ALA A 20 0.96 -1.47 -12.63
CA ALA A 20 2.32 -0.93 -12.69
C ALA A 20 3.24 -1.53 -11.61
N ALA A 21 2.73 -1.71 -10.38
CA ALA A 21 3.47 -2.35 -9.30
C ALA A 21 3.81 -3.82 -9.61
N VAL A 22 2.89 -4.55 -10.25
CA VAL A 22 3.18 -5.93 -10.71
C VAL A 22 4.17 -5.92 -11.87
N GLU A 23 4.07 -4.97 -12.81
CA GLU A 23 5.01 -4.85 -13.93
C GLU A 23 6.44 -4.56 -13.47
N GLN A 24 6.59 -3.76 -12.42
CA GLN A 24 7.89 -3.57 -11.76
C GLN A 24 8.46 -4.90 -11.25
N LEU A 25 7.64 -5.70 -10.54
CA LEU A 25 8.04 -7.03 -10.08
C LEU A 25 8.38 -7.98 -11.24
N VAL A 26 7.69 -7.86 -12.37
CA VAL A 26 7.95 -8.63 -13.59
C VAL A 26 9.32 -8.29 -14.19
N ALA A 27 9.66 -6.99 -14.23
CA ALA A 27 10.91 -6.46 -14.77
C ALA A 27 12.11 -6.84 -13.90
N GLU A 28 11.95 -6.79 -12.58
CA GLU A 28 13.02 -7.09 -11.60
C GLU A 28 13.20 -8.59 -11.32
N GLY A 29 12.29 -9.43 -11.82
CA GLY A 29 12.34 -10.89 -11.70
C GLY A 29 11.20 -11.43 -10.87
N LEU A 30 10.18 -11.93 -11.56
CA LEU A 30 8.96 -12.40 -10.92
C LEU A 30 9.22 -13.66 -10.07
N VAL A 31 8.72 -13.68 -8.84
CA VAL A 31 8.89 -14.81 -7.92
C VAL A 31 8.16 -16.04 -8.47
N PRO A 32 8.83 -17.19 -8.63
CA PRO A 32 8.16 -18.41 -9.07
C PRO A 32 7.00 -18.80 -8.13
N GLU A 33 5.90 -19.34 -8.69
CA GLU A 33 4.70 -19.75 -7.92
C GLU A 33 5.03 -20.73 -6.76
N LYS A 34 6.07 -21.56 -6.94
CA LYS A 34 6.58 -22.49 -5.92
C LYS A 34 7.17 -21.80 -4.66
N LYS A 35 7.42 -20.49 -4.70
CA LYS A 35 8.07 -19.71 -3.64
C LYS A 35 7.16 -18.63 -3.07
N LEU A 36 6.28 -18.06 -3.89
CA LEU A 36 5.15 -17.24 -3.44
C LEU A 36 3.85 -17.96 -3.81
N GLY A 37 3.36 -18.78 -2.89
CA GLY A 37 2.20 -19.64 -3.15
C GLY A 37 0.90 -18.83 -3.22
N ARG A 38 -0.10 -19.37 -3.95
CA ARG A 38 -1.48 -18.82 -4.00
C ARG A 38 -2.06 -18.55 -2.61
N THR A 39 -1.66 -19.33 -1.60
CA THR A 39 -2.07 -19.14 -0.20
C THR A 39 -1.57 -17.81 0.37
N GLN A 40 -0.34 -17.39 0.08
CA GLN A 40 0.19 -16.11 0.57
C GLN A 40 -0.53 -14.92 -0.09
N LEU A 41 -0.84 -15.01 -1.39
CA LEU A 41 -1.63 -14.00 -2.09
C LEU A 41 -3.07 -13.94 -1.55
N LYS A 42 -3.71 -15.08 -1.30
CA LYS A 42 -5.02 -15.12 -0.65
C LYS A 42 -5.00 -14.52 0.75
N HIS A 43 -3.97 -14.81 1.55
CA HIS A 43 -3.81 -14.19 2.87
C HIS A 43 -3.59 -12.68 2.76
N LEU A 44 -2.82 -12.20 1.79
CA LEU A 44 -2.65 -10.77 1.52
C LEU A 44 -4.01 -10.11 1.20
N GLN A 45 -4.80 -10.70 0.30
CA GLN A 45 -6.15 -10.20 0.00
C GLN A 45 -7.06 -10.20 1.23
N GLN A 46 -6.99 -11.26 2.05
CA GLN A 46 -7.77 -11.34 3.27
C GLN A 46 -7.37 -10.25 4.27
N VAL A 47 -6.07 -10.04 4.48
CA VAL A 47 -5.57 -8.96 5.35
C VAL A 47 -6.01 -7.60 4.80
N ALA A 48 -5.89 -7.37 3.49
CA ALA A 48 -6.32 -6.11 2.87
C ALA A 48 -7.81 -5.84 3.07
N ARG A 49 -8.68 -6.87 2.99
CA ARG A 49 -10.13 -6.74 3.19
C ARG A 49 -10.53 -6.60 4.66
N ASP A 50 -9.97 -7.44 5.53
CA ASP A 50 -10.42 -7.54 6.93
C ASP A 50 -9.74 -6.50 7.83
N ARG A 51 -8.50 -6.14 7.51
CA ARG A 51 -7.61 -5.28 8.32
C ARG A 51 -6.64 -4.49 7.43
N PRO A 52 -7.11 -3.51 6.65
CA PRO A 52 -6.29 -2.79 5.68
C PRO A 52 -5.06 -2.11 6.31
N ASP A 53 -5.18 -1.63 7.54
CA ASP A 53 -4.08 -1.06 8.35
C ASP A 53 -2.97 -2.07 8.67
N GLN A 54 -3.26 -3.37 8.61
CA GLN A 54 -2.31 -4.44 8.91
C GLN A 54 -1.55 -4.96 7.68
N VAL A 55 -1.84 -4.48 6.47
CA VAL A 55 -1.14 -4.93 5.25
C VAL A 55 0.37 -4.62 5.31
N ARG A 56 0.74 -3.40 5.72
CA ARG A 56 2.15 -3.00 5.83
C ARG A 56 2.88 -3.79 6.93
N PRO A 57 2.37 -3.89 8.18
CA PRO A 57 2.93 -4.78 9.20
C PRO A 57 3.07 -6.23 8.72
N TYR A 58 2.06 -6.76 8.03
CA TYR A 58 2.08 -8.10 7.48
C TYR A 58 3.23 -8.28 6.47
N ALA A 59 3.37 -7.37 5.51
CA ALA A 59 4.45 -7.42 4.52
C ALA A 59 5.84 -7.35 5.18
N ARG A 60 6.02 -6.47 6.17
CA ARG A 60 7.27 -6.37 6.94
C ARG A 60 7.57 -7.66 7.70
N HIS A 61 6.57 -8.26 8.33
CA HIS A 61 6.74 -9.53 9.02
C HIS A 61 7.11 -10.68 8.06
N GLN A 62 6.63 -10.65 6.81
CA GLN A 62 7.08 -11.62 5.79
C GLN A 62 8.53 -11.39 5.39
N LEU A 63 9.00 -10.13 5.30
CA LEU A 63 10.41 -9.81 5.06
C LEU A 63 11.32 -10.36 6.15
N GLU A 64 10.93 -10.21 7.42
CA GLU A 64 11.69 -10.70 8.58
C GLU A 64 11.86 -12.22 8.60
N LYS A 65 10.93 -12.96 7.96
CA LYS A 65 11.01 -14.43 7.86
C LYS A 65 11.99 -14.90 6.80
N ILE A 66 12.48 -14.02 5.93
CA ILE A 66 13.41 -14.38 4.88
C ILE A 66 14.82 -14.47 5.51
N PRO A 67 15.44 -15.66 5.56
CA PRO A 67 16.74 -15.81 6.20
C PRO A 67 17.79 -14.98 5.47
N THR A 68 18.45 -14.08 6.19
CA THR A 68 19.54 -13.22 5.68
C THR A 68 20.90 -13.94 5.61
N ASP A 69 20.91 -15.27 5.56
CA ASP A 69 22.14 -16.03 5.78
C ASP A 69 23.17 -15.79 4.67
N LYS A 70 24.34 -15.27 5.08
CA LYS A 70 25.51 -14.94 4.24
C LYS A 70 26.20 -16.17 3.64
N HIS A 71 25.62 -17.37 3.76
CA HIS A 71 26.25 -18.61 3.33
C HIS A 71 25.40 -19.37 2.30
N LYS A 72 25.88 -19.31 1.05
CA LYS A 72 25.70 -20.26 -0.07
C LYS A 72 24.33 -20.26 -0.79
N ASN A 73 24.38 -19.87 -2.07
CA ASN A 73 23.56 -20.32 -3.22
C ASN A 73 22.04 -20.07 -3.26
N HIS A 74 21.39 -19.49 -2.24
CA HIS A 74 19.95 -19.14 -2.29
C HIS A 74 19.64 -17.66 -2.60
N VAL A 75 20.68 -16.85 -2.80
CA VAL A 75 20.62 -15.37 -2.87
C VAL A 75 19.62 -14.83 -3.89
N GLY A 76 19.46 -15.45 -5.07
CA GLY A 76 18.58 -14.91 -6.12
C GLY A 76 17.07 -15.13 -5.89
N VAL A 77 16.68 -16.24 -5.27
CA VAL A 77 15.26 -16.57 -5.09
C VAL A 77 14.71 -15.91 -3.83
N ASP A 78 15.50 -15.81 -2.78
CA ASP A 78 15.09 -15.13 -1.54
C ASP A 78 15.07 -13.60 -1.73
N ALA A 79 15.92 -13.06 -2.61
CA ALA A 79 15.88 -11.65 -3.01
C ALA A 79 14.60 -11.27 -3.78
N THR A 80 14.09 -12.13 -4.67
CA THR A 80 12.84 -11.84 -5.40
C THR A 80 11.62 -11.92 -4.47
N VAL A 81 11.59 -12.87 -3.52
CA VAL A 81 10.54 -12.93 -2.48
C VAL A 81 10.60 -11.69 -1.58
N ALA A 82 11.80 -11.26 -1.19
CA ALA A 82 11.99 -10.04 -0.42
C ALA A 82 11.50 -8.82 -1.20
N ASN A 83 11.84 -8.72 -2.48
CA ASN A 83 11.39 -7.64 -3.34
C ASN A 83 9.85 -7.57 -3.44
N PHE A 84 9.18 -8.72 -3.59
CA PHE A 84 7.72 -8.78 -3.58
C PHE A 84 7.12 -8.12 -2.34
N TRP A 85 7.59 -8.48 -1.14
CA TRP A 85 7.07 -7.91 0.11
C TRP A 85 7.50 -6.45 0.32
N GLN A 86 8.65 -6.04 -0.22
CA GLN A 86 9.05 -4.62 -0.25
C GLN A 86 8.09 -3.79 -1.09
N VAL A 87 7.73 -4.26 -2.29
CA VAL A 87 6.74 -3.60 -3.17
C VAL A 87 5.38 -3.52 -2.47
N VAL A 88 4.87 -4.63 -1.93
CA VAL A 88 3.61 -4.64 -1.17
C VAL A 88 3.63 -3.61 -0.03
N SER A 89 4.72 -3.54 0.73
CA SER A 89 4.86 -2.55 1.80
C SER A 89 4.92 -1.11 1.27
N GLY A 90 5.57 -0.89 0.13
CA GLY A 90 5.72 0.43 -0.50
C GLY A 90 4.41 0.95 -1.08
N CYS A 91 3.57 0.07 -1.63
CA CYS A 91 2.27 0.44 -2.18
C CYS A 91 1.30 1.00 -1.14
N VAL A 92 1.41 0.64 0.14
CA VAL A 92 0.54 1.17 1.20
C VAL A 92 1.05 2.52 1.71
N GLU A 93 2.36 2.63 1.93
CA GLU A 93 2.97 3.81 2.54
C GLU A 93 4.39 4.00 2.01
N THR A 94 4.71 5.22 1.58
CA THR A 94 6.06 5.57 1.16
C THR A 94 7.06 5.34 2.30
N SER A 95 8.03 4.47 2.04
CA SER A 95 9.33 4.57 2.71
C SER A 95 9.92 5.94 2.37
N GLY A 96 10.72 6.54 3.26
CA GLY A 96 11.12 7.96 3.20
C GLY A 96 11.86 8.47 1.94
N ASN A 97 11.95 7.70 0.85
CA ASN A 97 12.30 8.19 -0.49
C ASN A 97 11.04 8.74 -1.19
N SER A 98 11.06 10.03 -1.50
CA SER A 98 9.89 10.84 -1.87
C SER A 98 9.20 10.50 -3.18
N ASP A 99 9.79 9.66 -4.04
CA ASP A 99 9.41 9.58 -5.45
C ASP A 99 8.57 8.34 -5.81
N ALA A 100 8.41 7.39 -4.88
CA ALA A 100 7.63 6.17 -5.11
C ALA A 100 6.14 6.40 -4.82
N TRP A 101 5.26 5.91 -5.70
CA TRP A 101 3.81 5.96 -5.50
C TRP A 101 3.36 5.11 -4.31
N SER A 102 2.35 5.56 -3.57
CA SER A 102 1.65 4.77 -2.55
C SER A 102 0.19 5.20 -2.39
N LEU A 103 -0.64 4.31 -1.83
CA LEU A 103 -2.03 4.59 -1.44
C LEU A 103 -2.11 5.78 -0.48
N SER A 104 -1.19 5.87 0.48
CA SER A 104 -1.11 7.02 1.40
C SER A 104 -0.84 8.34 0.68
N GLN A 105 0.02 8.34 -0.36
CA GLN A 105 0.23 9.54 -1.18
C GLN A 105 -0.98 9.86 -2.04
N GLN A 106 -1.61 8.84 -2.64
CA GLN A 106 -2.82 9.03 -3.44
C GLN A 106 -3.96 9.62 -2.60
N ALA A 107 -4.13 9.17 -1.35
CA ALA A 107 -5.13 9.71 -0.43
C ALA A 107 -4.99 11.23 -0.22
N LYS A 108 -3.75 11.74 -0.13
CA LYS A 108 -3.49 13.18 0.04
C LYS A 108 -3.99 14.01 -1.14
N ALA A 109 -3.94 13.47 -2.36
CA ALA A 109 -4.47 14.15 -3.55
C ALA A 109 -6.00 14.34 -3.50
N TYR A 110 -6.69 13.58 -2.65
CA TYR A 110 -8.14 13.65 -2.44
C TYR A 110 -8.53 14.25 -1.09
N PHE A 111 -7.57 14.82 -0.34
CA PHE A 111 -7.89 15.50 0.90
C PHE A 111 -8.85 16.67 0.65
N PRO A 112 -9.91 16.80 1.47
CA PRO A 112 -10.66 18.03 1.56
C PRO A 112 -9.73 19.22 1.80
N ALA A 113 -10.01 20.36 1.17
CA ALA A 113 -9.13 21.53 1.18
C ALA A 113 -8.81 22.00 2.60
N GLU A 114 -9.74 21.85 3.54
CA GLU A 114 -9.57 22.17 4.95
C GLU A 114 -8.53 21.30 5.68
N LEU A 115 -8.15 20.14 5.15
CA LEU A 115 -7.14 19.27 5.76
C LEU A 115 -5.73 19.63 5.32
N ASN A 116 -5.56 20.30 4.17
CA ASN A 116 -4.25 20.72 3.66
C ASN A 116 -3.56 21.75 4.57
N VAL A 117 -4.33 22.47 5.39
CA VAL A 117 -3.79 23.42 6.38
C VAL A 117 -3.05 22.74 7.54
N LEU A 118 -3.24 21.43 7.73
CA LEU A 118 -2.57 20.67 8.79
C LEU A 118 -1.07 20.49 8.53
N ASP A 119 -0.60 20.64 7.29
CA ASP A 119 0.81 20.51 6.94
C ASP A 119 1.65 21.69 7.43
N GLN A 120 1.01 22.80 7.83
CA GLN A 120 1.69 23.93 8.47
C GLN A 120 1.77 23.72 9.99
N PRO A 121 2.92 23.98 10.64
CA PRO A 121 3.02 23.92 12.10
C PRO A 121 2.16 25.01 12.76
N LEU A 122 1.69 24.76 13.98
CA LEU A 122 1.04 25.82 14.76
C LEU A 122 2.07 26.92 15.10
N PRO A 123 1.67 28.20 15.05
CA PRO A 123 2.52 29.28 15.50
C PRO A 123 2.80 29.18 17.01
N ASN A 124 3.98 29.66 17.43
CA ASN A 124 4.32 29.75 18.85
C ASN A 124 3.31 30.66 19.55
N GLY A 125 2.75 30.19 20.67
CA GLY A 125 1.70 30.92 21.40
C GLY A 125 0.28 30.71 20.88
N ALA A 126 0.04 29.70 20.04
CA ALA A 126 -1.29 29.40 19.52
C ALA A 126 -2.36 29.29 20.64
N SER A 127 -3.50 29.94 20.41
CA SER A 127 -4.61 30.01 21.37
C SER A 127 -5.23 28.63 21.63
N ILE A 128 -5.97 28.50 22.74
CA ILE A 128 -6.70 27.27 23.07
C ILE A 128 -7.67 26.90 21.93
N GLU A 129 -8.35 27.88 21.35
CA GLU A 129 -9.26 27.69 20.21
C GLU A 129 -8.54 27.15 18.97
N GLN A 130 -7.36 27.69 18.62
CA GLN A 130 -6.56 27.20 17.50
C GLN A 130 -6.10 25.75 17.71
N ARG A 131 -5.73 25.38 18.94
CA ARG A 131 -5.38 24.00 19.29
C ARG A 131 -6.59 23.07 19.19
N GLN A 132 -7.76 23.50 19.66
CA GLN A 132 -8.99 22.73 19.55
C GLN A 132 -9.41 22.53 18.09
N GLN A 133 -9.35 23.59 17.27
CA GLN A 133 -9.63 23.51 15.82
C GLN A 133 -8.68 22.53 15.12
N ARG A 134 -7.37 22.59 15.43
CA ARG A 134 -6.41 21.64 14.87
C ARG A 134 -6.69 20.20 15.29
N ASN A 135 -7.08 19.97 16.54
CA ASN A 135 -7.46 18.63 17.01
C ASN A 135 -8.69 18.09 16.26
N GLN A 136 -9.69 18.94 15.99
CA GLN A 136 -10.86 18.57 15.19
C GLN A 136 -10.47 18.22 13.75
N LEU A 137 -9.59 19.02 13.12
CA LEU A 137 -9.09 18.75 11.77
C LEU A 137 -8.26 17.46 11.73
N ASN A 138 -7.42 17.19 12.73
CA ASN A 138 -6.68 15.93 12.84
C ASN A 138 -7.62 14.72 12.97
N LYS A 139 -8.71 14.86 13.74
CA LYS A 139 -9.73 13.82 13.85
C LYS A 139 -10.41 13.56 12.50
N LYS A 140 -10.82 14.61 11.79
CA LYS A 140 -11.38 14.50 10.44
C LYS A 140 -10.41 13.86 9.45
N LYS A 141 -9.12 14.20 9.53
CA LYS A 141 -8.07 13.56 8.72
C LYS A 141 -7.95 12.08 9.01
N SER A 142 -7.96 11.68 10.29
CA SER A 142 -7.92 10.28 10.68
C SER A 142 -9.17 9.52 10.21
N GLU A 143 -10.36 10.11 10.29
CA GLU A 143 -11.61 9.53 9.80
C GLU A 143 -11.58 9.36 8.28
N PHE A 144 -11.10 10.38 7.56
CA PHE A 144 -10.93 10.32 6.11
C PHE A 144 -9.95 9.22 5.69
N LEU A 145 -8.79 9.14 6.33
CA LEU A 145 -7.78 8.12 6.02
C LEU A 145 -8.29 6.71 6.32
N LYS A 146 -9.03 6.55 7.43
CA LYS A 146 -9.66 5.27 7.75
C LYS A 146 -10.69 4.87 6.69
N ASP A 147 -11.58 5.79 6.31
CA ASP A 147 -12.55 5.55 5.23
C ASP A 147 -11.83 5.23 3.90
N TRP A 148 -10.77 5.97 3.56
CA TRP A 148 -9.93 5.71 2.39
C TRP A 148 -9.38 4.28 2.41
N ASP A 149 -8.73 3.88 3.50
CA ASP A 149 -8.12 2.55 3.63
C ASP A 149 -9.16 1.43 3.52
N GLU A 150 -10.35 1.62 4.09
CA GLU A 150 -11.44 0.62 4.08
C GLU A 150 -11.92 0.24 2.69
N TRP A 151 -11.81 1.12 1.68
CA TRP A 151 -12.22 0.78 0.30
C TRP A 151 -11.04 0.73 -0.69
N ALA A 152 -10.03 1.58 -0.54
CA ALA A 152 -8.95 1.70 -1.52
C ALA A 152 -7.93 0.56 -1.39
N VAL A 153 -7.56 0.17 -0.16
CA VAL A 153 -6.59 -0.91 0.09
C VAL A 153 -7.12 -2.25 -0.43
N PRO A 154 -8.36 -2.70 -0.11
CA PRO A 154 -8.91 -3.92 -0.71
C PRO A 154 -8.97 -3.87 -2.23
N ALA A 155 -9.47 -2.77 -2.80
CA ALA A 155 -9.60 -2.62 -4.25
C ALA A 155 -8.26 -2.73 -4.97
N PHE A 156 -7.24 -2.04 -4.45
CA PHE A 156 -5.88 -2.12 -4.99
C PHE A 156 -5.33 -3.54 -4.92
N PHE A 157 -5.39 -4.20 -3.76
CA PHE A 157 -4.81 -5.54 -3.60
C PHE A 157 -5.58 -6.64 -4.33
N ASP A 158 -6.86 -6.44 -4.60
CA ASP A 158 -7.62 -7.33 -5.47
C ASP A 158 -7.09 -7.29 -6.91
N PHE A 159 -6.90 -6.11 -7.49
CA PHE A 159 -6.29 -5.98 -8.82
C PHE A 159 -4.83 -6.45 -8.83
N PHE A 160 -4.04 -6.08 -7.81
CA PHE A 160 -2.64 -6.48 -7.70
C PHE A 160 -2.49 -8.00 -7.69
N CYS A 161 -3.26 -8.70 -6.85
CA CYS A 161 -3.18 -10.16 -6.77
C CYS A 161 -3.68 -10.85 -8.04
N ILE A 162 -4.72 -10.32 -8.69
CA ILE A 162 -5.22 -10.84 -9.98
C ILE A 162 -4.14 -10.70 -11.05
N GLU A 163 -3.57 -9.50 -11.21
CA GLU A 163 -2.55 -9.23 -12.23
C GLU A 163 -1.29 -10.04 -11.98
N TYR A 164 -0.86 -10.16 -10.72
CA TYR A 164 0.29 -10.98 -10.35
C TYR A 164 0.10 -12.45 -10.73
N LEU A 165 -1.08 -13.02 -10.44
CA LEU A 165 -1.42 -14.39 -10.82
C LEU A 165 -1.52 -14.57 -12.35
N TYR A 166 -2.02 -13.56 -13.06
CA TYR A 166 -2.07 -13.57 -14.52
C TYR A 166 -0.66 -13.62 -15.11
N ARG A 167 0.24 -12.73 -14.67
CA ARG A 167 1.63 -12.67 -15.12
C ARG A 167 2.41 -13.95 -14.81
N LEU A 168 2.13 -14.60 -13.68
CA LEU A 168 2.68 -15.92 -13.34
C LEU A 168 2.30 -16.98 -14.38
N LYS A 169 1.02 -17.01 -14.80
CA LYS A 169 0.53 -18.03 -15.76
C LYS A 169 1.04 -17.79 -17.18
N CYS A 170 1.18 -16.54 -17.61
CA CYS A 170 1.60 -16.21 -18.97
C CYS A 170 3.11 -16.36 -19.24
N ARG A 171 3.94 -16.56 -18.19
CA ARG A 171 5.39 -16.81 -18.32
C ARG A 171 5.78 -18.30 -18.35
N HIS A 172 4.79 -19.20 -18.33
CA HIS A 172 4.96 -20.64 -18.54
C HIS A 172 4.65 -21.00 -19.99
#